data_AF-A0A099CX60-F1
#
_entry.id   AF-A0A099CX60-F1
#
_cell.length_a   1.000
_cell.length_b   1.000
_cell.length_c   1.000
_cell.angle_alpha   90.00
_cell.angle_beta   90.00
_cell.angle_gamma   90.00
#
_symmetry.space_group_name_H-M   'P 1'
#
loop_
_entity.id
_entity.type
_entity.pdbx_description
1 polymer ?
#
loop_
_entity_poly.entity_id
_entity_poly.type
_entity_poly.pdbx_seq_one_letter_code
_entity_poly.pdbx_strand_id
1 'polypeptide(L)'
;MPVVDPSILLPEAVSWTEGMLLSPQHFQQNDIYWHATLRQRMAAIQPNFWGIQTLKLDITELVKGRVAIERLRAIMGDGLLVDYPGHYGSQPLALDLSKHDWTVTPEVTVHLRIPVRGRGAASDIGDMRRYTTEPGALEADESNVQDEINVDRLRPCLSLFAGDNVPKSYCSFPLLRLRGDSRGVHLTDFHPPMLQVDASDFQGDNSLRSQLENLSARLWAKYRELLGVRIGEQPGYAEDSVAQVYAARCLAMALPAFDVVLKSGVAHPCDLYVALAQLLGFVAATPSAPQPPALAGYEHENCMPQFQQAIGYITKQIDQLNADYRILEFEPVGRSGFRCRLPAGTHTDTLYIELRPRAGQSGPTLGHWLRNARIAAHEMLQTLLRRRFPGAGVREADATRVASLNLRPGAFVFQVSNANIELDGGQVRRLIVDNDELVILGEPGDEVPASILLYLPRVRDGAPAATTGGGG
;
A
#
# COMPACT_ATOMS: atom_id res chain seq x y z
N MET A 1 -4.33 -12.87 -20.70
CA MET A 1 -3.95 -14.05 -21.50
C MET A 1 -4.68 -14.00 -22.84
N PRO A 2 -4.06 -14.42 -23.96
CA PRO A 2 -2.96 -15.39 -24.06
C PRO A 2 -1.62 -14.76 -24.47
N VAL A 3 -0.52 -15.24 -23.86
CA VAL A 3 0.87 -14.83 -24.18
C VAL A 3 1.48 -15.73 -25.28
N VAL A 4 0.75 -16.77 -25.69
CA VAL A 4 1.05 -17.54 -26.89
C VAL A 4 -0.16 -17.44 -27.80
N ASP A 5 0.02 -16.79 -28.94
CA ASP A 5 -0.95 -16.86 -30.02
C ASP A 5 -1.00 -18.32 -30.52
N PRO A 6 -2.11 -19.05 -30.34
CA PRO A 6 -2.22 -20.45 -30.75
C PRO A 6 -2.12 -20.65 -32.26
N SER A 7 -2.16 -19.56 -33.05
CA SER A 7 -1.90 -19.60 -34.49
C SER A 7 -0.41 -19.65 -34.87
N ILE A 8 0.50 -19.40 -33.92
CA ILE A 8 1.94 -19.52 -34.14
C ILE A 8 2.33 -21.00 -34.10
N LEU A 9 2.64 -21.55 -35.27
CA LEU A 9 3.20 -22.90 -35.38
C LEU A 9 4.55 -22.98 -34.68
N LEU A 10 4.76 -24.04 -33.92
CA LEU A 10 6.08 -24.37 -33.41
C LEU A 10 6.99 -24.75 -34.59
N PRO A 11 8.27 -24.34 -34.57
CA PRO A 11 9.24 -24.75 -35.59
C PRO A 11 9.39 -26.28 -35.63
N GLU A 12 9.81 -26.78 -36.78
CA GLU A 12 10.06 -28.20 -37.01
C GLU A 12 11.48 -28.59 -36.54
N ALA A 13 11.64 -29.81 -36.04
CA ALA A 13 12.95 -30.33 -35.63
C ALA A 13 13.82 -30.63 -36.86
N VAL A 14 15.14 -30.46 -36.71
CA VAL A 14 16.11 -30.82 -37.76
C VAL A 14 16.23 -32.35 -37.84
N SER A 15 16.06 -32.90 -39.05
CA SER A 15 16.27 -34.33 -39.32
C SER A 15 17.75 -34.64 -39.57
N TRP A 16 18.45 -35.10 -38.54
CA TRP A 16 19.85 -35.51 -38.65
C TRP A 16 19.96 -36.91 -39.29
N THR A 17 20.76 -37.05 -40.34
CA THR A 17 20.93 -38.30 -41.08
C THR A 17 22.41 -38.66 -41.22
N GLU A 18 22.69 -39.96 -41.35
CA GLU A 18 24.05 -40.46 -41.53
C GLU A 18 24.66 -39.90 -42.83
N GLY A 19 25.90 -39.43 -42.76
CA GLY A 19 26.61 -38.85 -43.91
C GLY A 19 26.18 -37.42 -44.29
N MET A 20 25.28 -36.78 -43.52
CA MET A 20 24.87 -35.40 -43.78
C MET A 20 26.02 -34.41 -43.59
N LEU A 21 26.31 -33.61 -44.61
CA LEU A 21 27.26 -32.51 -44.50
C LEU A 21 26.67 -31.37 -43.67
N LEU A 22 27.33 -31.03 -42.58
CA LEU A 22 26.89 -29.99 -41.66
C LEU A 22 27.06 -28.61 -42.27
N SER A 23 26.09 -27.74 -42.02
CA SER A 23 26.09 -26.35 -42.47
C SER A 23 25.53 -25.44 -41.38
N PRO A 24 25.83 -24.13 -41.39
CA PRO A 24 25.32 -23.18 -40.38
C PRO A 24 23.80 -23.22 -40.23
N GLN A 25 23.06 -23.46 -41.32
CA GLN A 25 21.61 -23.53 -41.33
C GLN A 25 21.08 -24.66 -40.43
N HIS A 26 21.73 -25.82 -40.40
CA HIS A 26 21.31 -26.93 -39.54
C HIS A 26 21.38 -26.55 -38.06
N PHE A 27 22.48 -25.93 -37.63
CA PHE A 27 22.63 -25.45 -36.25
C PHE A 27 21.66 -24.31 -35.93
N GLN A 28 21.48 -23.36 -36.83
CA GLN A 28 20.57 -22.23 -36.64
C GLN A 28 19.11 -22.65 -36.56
N GLN A 29 18.65 -23.62 -37.36
CA GLN A 29 17.29 -24.14 -37.27
C GLN A 29 17.08 -24.95 -35.99
N ASN A 30 18.07 -25.74 -35.58
CA ASN A 30 18.03 -26.43 -34.30
C ASN A 30 17.96 -25.45 -33.11
N ASP A 31 18.74 -24.36 -33.15
CA ASP A 31 18.69 -23.26 -32.17
C ASP A 31 17.28 -22.62 -32.10
N ILE A 32 16.72 -22.24 -33.25
CA ILE A 32 15.36 -21.69 -33.35
C ILE A 32 14.33 -22.68 -32.78
N TYR A 33 14.46 -23.97 -33.09
CA TYR A 33 13.57 -25.02 -32.60
C TYR A 33 13.55 -25.09 -31.07
N TRP A 34 14.73 -25.16 -30.46
CA TRP A 34 14.85 -25.24 -29.01
C TRP A 34 14.40 -23.97 -28.30
N HIS A 35 14.74 -22.79 -28.82
CA HIS A 35 14.28 -21.52 -28.26
C HIS A 35 12.76 -21.39 -28.27
N ALA A 36 12.10 -21.73 -29.40
CA ALA A 36 10.65 -21.68 -29.49
C ALA A 36 9.97 -22.70 -28.56
N THR A 37 10.51 -23.92 -28.48
CA THR A 37 10.02 -24.96 -27.57
C THR A 37 10.15 -24.54 -26.11
N LEU A 38 11.30 -23.96 -25.73
CA LEU A 38 11.54 -23.45 -24.38
C LEU A 38 10.57 -22.32 -24.03
N ARG A 39 10.42 -21.33 -24.91
CA ARG A 39 9.45 -20.24 -24.75
C ARG A 39 8.04 -20.78 -24.53
N GLN A 40 7.60 -21.75 -25.33
CA GLN A 40 6.27 -22.35 -25.21
C GLN A 40 6.06 -23.02 -23.86
N ARG A 41 7.06 -23.76 -23.38
CA ARG A 41 7.02 -24.40 -22.05
C ARG A 41 6.99 -23.37 -20.93
N MET A 42 7.81 -22.31 -21.02
CA MET A 42 7.80 -21.21 -20.05
C MET A 42 6.42 -20.54 -19.99
N ALA A 43 5.85 -20.21 -21.14
CA ALA A 43 4.54 -19.56 -21.24
C ALA A 43 3.39 -20.41 -20.70
N ALA A 44 3.51 -21.74 -20.77
CA ALA A 44 2.54 -22.67 -20.20
C ALA A 44 2.61 -22.73 -18.66
N ILE A 45 3.78 -22.50 -18.06
CA ILE A 45 4.00 -22.54 -16.60
C ILE A 45 3.74 -21.16 -15.97
N GLN A 46 4.26 -20.10 -16.60
CA GLN A 46 4.12 -18.72 -16.16
C GLN A 46 3.68 -17.87 -17.37
N PRO A 47 2.38 -17.55 -17.52
CA PRO A 47 1.87 -16.72 -18.60
C PRO A 47 2.67 -15.44 -18.82
N ASN A 48 3.05 -14.76 -17.75
CA ASN A 48 3.82 -13.51 -17.79
C ASN A 48 5.32 -13.78 -17.54
N PHE A 49 5.92 -14.69 -18.31
CA PHE A 49 7.32 -15.11 -18.14
C PHE A 49 8.36 -14.09 -18.65
N TRP A 50 7.91 -12.96 -19.19
CA TRP A 50 8.75 -11.94 -19.83
C TRP A 50 8.70 -10.63 -19.03
N GLY A 51 9.58 -9.67 -19.35
CA GLY A 51 9.68 -8.40 -18.63
C GLY A 51 11.03 -8.23 -17.93
N ILE A 52 11.06 -7.32 -16.96
CA ILE A 52 12.29 -6.84 -16.33
C ILE A 52 12.58 -7.64 -15.06
N GLN A 53 13.82 -8.09 -14.92
CA GLN A 53 14.36 -8.60 -13.67
C GLN A 53 15.10 -7.52 -12.89
N THR A 54 15.92 -6.71 -13.56
CA THR A 54 16.66 -5.60 -12.93
C THR A 54 16.80 -4.46 -13.91
N LEU A 55 16.59 -3.23 -13.44
CA LEU A 55 16.77 -2.01 -14.20
C LEU A 55 17.50 -0.96 -13.35
N LYS A 56 18.57 -0.38 -13.91
CA LYS A 56 19.23 0.82 -13.38
C LYS A 56 19.37 1.85 -14.49
N LEU A 57 18.97 3.07 -14.19
CA LEU A 57 19.00 4.21 -15.08
C LEU A 57 20.09 5.17 -14.64
N ASP A 58 20.74 5.83 -15.59
CA ASP A 58 21.57 6.99 -15.28
C ASP A 58 20.65 8.20 -15.07
N ILE A 59 20.40 8.52 -13.79
CA ILE A 59 19.54 9.64 -13.40
C ILE A 59 20.15 10.99 -13.82
N THR A 60 21.49 11.08 -13.91
CA THR A 60 22.18 12.31 -14.31
C THR A 60 21.92 12.63 -15.78
N GLU A 61 21.88 11.61 -16.64
CA GLU A 61 21.49 11.77 -18.05
C GLU A 61 19.99 12.04 -18.21
N LEU A 62 19.14 11.43 -17.36
CA LEU A 62 17.69 11.68 -17.41
C LEU A 62 17.35 13.15 -17.18
N VAL A 63 18.01 13.80 -16.22
CA VAL A 63 17.86 15.24 -15.95
C VAL A 63 18.25 16.10 -17.17
N LYS A 64 19.14 15.60 -18.04
CA LYS A 64 19.55 16.27 -19.29
C LYS A 64 18.61 15.94 -20.47
N GLY A 65 17.50 15.24 -20.23
CA GLY A 65 16.58 14.81 -21.27
C GLY A 65 17.07 13.62 -22.09
N ARG A 66 17.98 12.80 -21.53
CA ARG A 66 18.46 11.57 -22.18
C ARG A 66 18.20 10.36 -21.28
N VAL A 67 17.51 9.36 -21.80
CA VAL A 67 17.38 8.08 -21.11
C VAL A 67 18.62 7.26 -21.41
N ALA A 68 19.42 6.94 -20.39
CA ALA A 68 20.53 6.01 -20.53
C ALA A 68 20.38 4.86 -19.52
N ILE A 69 20.54 3.64 -20.02
CA ILE A 69 20.47 2.43 -19.21
C ILE A 69 21.88 2.11 -18.71
N GLU A 70 22.05 1.93 -17.40
CA GLU A 70 23.31 1.47 -16.80
C GLU A 70 23.33 -0.05 -16.66
N ARG A 71 22.19 -0.64 -16.28
CA ARG A 71 22.03 -2.07 -16.08
C ARG A 71 20.63 -2.50 -16.48
N LEU A 72 20.55 -3.57 -17.25
CA LEU A 72 19.28 -4.21 -17.57
C LEU A 72 19.43 -5.73 -17.61
N ARG A 73 18.64 -6.43 -16.80
CA ARG A 73 18.32 -7.85 -17.00
C ARG A 73 16.86 -7.99 -17.31
N ALA A 74 16.54 -8.62 -18.43
CA ALA A 74 15.15 -8.78 -18.88
C ALA A 74 14.99 -10.02 -19.76
N ILE A 75 13.74 -10.42 -19.95
CA ILE A 75 13.32 -11.42 -20.92
C ILE A 75 12.35 -10.73 -21.88
N MET A 76 12.67 -10.71 -23.17
CA MET A 76 11.77 -10.16 -24.18
C MET A 76 10.53 -11.07 -24.36
N GLY A 77 9.42 -10.54 -24.88
CA GLY A 77 8.21 -11.34 -25.13
C GLY A 77 8.42 -12.52 -26.09
N ASP A 78 9.47 -12.46 -26.93
CA ASP A 78 9.88 -13.56 -27.80
C ASP A 78 10.85 -14.57 -27.14
N GLY A 79 11.17 -14.40 -25.86
CA GLY A 79 12.03 -15.27 -25.06
C GLY A 79 13.51 -14.92 -25.08
N LEU A 80 13.93 -13.87 -25.80
CA LEU A 80 15.34 -13.44 -25.76
C LEU A 80 15.72 -12.94 -24.36
N LEU A 81 16.80 -13.50 -23.81
CA LEU A 81 17.43 -13.02 -22.59
C LEU A 81 18.27 -11.78 -22.88
N VAL A 82 18.11 -10.75 -22.07
CA VAL A 82 18.85 -9.49 -22.12
C VAL A 82 19.68 -9.36 -20.85
N ASP A 83 20.98 -9.11 -21.00
CA ASP A 83 21.91 -8.84 -19.91
C ASP A 83 22.86 -7.69 -20.29
N TYR A 84 22.41 -6.46 -20.14
CA TYR A 84 23.19 -5.25 -20.47
C TYR A 84 23.82 -4.63 -19.21
N PRO A 85 25.10 -4.17 -19.24
CA PRO A 85 25.97 -4.11 -20.41
C PRO A 85 26.60 -5.46 -20.76
N GLY A 86 26.68 -6.41 -19.83
CA GLY A 86 27.09 -7.82 -20.05
C GLY A 86 28.12 -8.01 -21.17
N HIS A 87 27.71 -8.70 -22.24
CA HIS A 87 28.52 -8.89 -23.44
C HIS A 87 28.14 -7.98 -24.61
N TYR A 88 27.39 -6.91 -24.35
CA TYR A 88 27.07 -5.91 -25.37
C TYR A 88 28.32 -5.05 -25.63
N GLY A 89 28.49 -4.62 -26.88
CA GLY A 89 29.60 -3.77 -27.27
C GLY A 89 29.59 -2.40 -26.57
N SER A 90 30.54 -1.54 -26.93
CA SER A 90 30.71 -0.20 -26.33
C SER A 90 29.59 0.80 -26.61
N GLN A 91 28.59 0.44 -27.43
CA GLN A 91 27.49 1.33 -27.75
C GLN A 91 26.51 1.44 -26.57
N PRO A 92 26.25 2.66 -26.06
CA PRO A 92 25.34 2.85 -24.95
C PRO A 92 23.89 2.56 -25.38
N LEU A 93 23.16 1.82 -24.54
CA LEU A 93 21.71 1.69 -24.68
C LEU A 93 21.05 2.96 -24.15
N ALA A 94 20.87 3.94 -25.03
CA ALA A 94 20.35 5.26 -24.67
C ALA A 94 19.40 5.84 -25.73
N LEU A 95 18.58 6.80 -25.32
CA LEU A 95 17.66 7.56 -26.15
C LEU A 95 17.74 9.04 -25.79
N ASP A 96 18.02 9.88 -26.78
CA ASP A 96 18.03 11.33 -26.63
C ASP A 96 16.62 11.89 -26.89
N LEU A 97 16.03 12.52 -25.87
CA LEU A 97 14.71 13.16 -25.92
C LEU A 97 14.81 14.69 -25.91
N SER A 98 16.00 15.26 -26.11
CA SER A 98 16.20 16.72 -26.16
C SER A 98 15.37 17.42 -27.24
N LYS A 99 15.01 16.70 -28.31
CA LYS A 99 14.17 17.20 -29.42
C LYS A 99 12.68 16.89 -29.25
N HIS A 100 12.29 16.21 -28.18
CA HIS A 100 10.89 15.91 -27.91
C HIS A 100 10.15 17.18 -27.46
N ASP A 101 9.00 17.47 -28.06
CA ASP A 101 8.18 18.63 -27.69
C ASP A 101 7.24 18.28 -26.52
N TRP A 102 7.72 18.55 -25.31
CA TRP A 102 6.99 18.33 -24.07
C TRP A 102 5.76 19.25 -23.89
N THR A 103 5.62 20.30 -24.70
CA THR A 103 4.43 21.18 -24.64
C THR A 103 3.24 20.59 -25.39
N VAL A 104 3.52 19.85 -26.48
CA VAL A 104 2.49 19.18 -27.29
C VAL A 104 2.21 17.78 -26.74
N THR A 105 3.26 17.04 -26.40
CA THR A 105 3.17 15.66 -25.88
C THR A 105 3.85 15.61 -24.51
N PRO A 106 3.14 15.98 -23.43
CA PRO A 106 3.74 16.14 -22.11
C PRO A 106 4.18 14.81 -21.49
N GLU A 107 3.67 13.68 -21.99
CA GLU A 107 4.08 12.35 -21.57
C GLU A 107 4.46 11.47 -22.74
N VAL A 108 5.47 10.63 -22.55
CA VAL A 108 5.90 9.68 -23.56
C VAL A 108 6.32 8.35 -22.93
N THR A 109 5.89 7.26 -23.54
CA THR A 109 6.32 5.91 -23.17
C THR A 109 7.62 5.58 -23.90
N VAL A 110 8.63 5.15 -23.16
CA VAL A 110 9.90 4.64 -23.71
C VAL A 110 9.85 3.12 -23.67
N HIS A 111 10.05 2.49 -24.82
CA HIS A 111 10.04 1.04 -25.00
C HIS A 111 11.47 0.52 -25.18
N LEU A 112 11.74 -0.65 -24.61
CA LEU A 112 12.84 -1.49 -25.04
C LEU A 112 12.39 -2.27 -26.26
N ARG A 113 13.20 -2.29 -27.32
CA ARG A 113 12.85 -3.03 -28.54
C ARG A 113 14.06 -3.71 -29.17
N ILE A 114 13.77 -4.77 -29.91
CA ILE A 114 14.71 -5.48 -30.77
C ILE A 114 13.99 -5.91 -32.05
N PRO A 115 14.62 -5.88 -33.24
CA PRO A 115 14.02 -6.43 -34.44
C PRO A 115 13.57 -7.89 -34.25
N VAL A 116 12.41 -8.26 -34.79
CA VAL A 116 11.98 -9.67 -34.77
C VAL A 116 12.97 -10.55 -35.54
N ARG A 117 13.19 -11.79 -35.08
CA ARG A 117 14.13 -12.72 -35.73
C ARG A 117 13.54 -13.19 -37.07
N GLY A 118 13.98 -12.57 -38.16
CA GLY A 118 13.58 -12.92 -39.53
C GLY A 118 14.69 -13.59 -40.34
N ARG A 119 14.46 -13.75 -41.65
CA ARG A 119 15.52 -14.12 -42.61
C ARG A 119 16.58 -13.02 -42.63
N GLY A 120 17.85 -13.39 -42.56
CA GLY A 120 18.94 -12.41 -42.51
C GLY A 120 19.02 -11.65 -41.18
N ALA A 121 18.58 -12.24 -40.06
CA ALA A 121 18.62 -11.62 -38.73
C ALA A 121 20.01 -11.11 -38.29
N ALA A 122 21.08 -11.63 -38.89
CA ALA A 122 22.46 -11.18 -38.70
C ALA A 122 23.13 -10.73 -40.03
N SER A 123 22.34 -10.42 -41.05
CA SER A 123 22.88 -9.97 -42.34
C SER A 123 23.28 -8.51 -42.27
N ASP A 124 24.39 -8.17 -42.92
CA ASP A 124 24.80 -6.78 -43.10
C ASP A 124 23.97 -6.00 -44.14
N ILE A 125 23.04 -6.69 -44.81
CA ILE A 125 22.18 -6.11 -45.85
C ILE A 125 20.90 -5.58 -45.19
N GLY A 126 20.87 -4.27 -44.94
CA GLY A 126 19.73 -3.55 -44.38
C GLY A 126 19.96 -3.02 -42.96
N ASP A 127 19.11 -2.10 -42.55
CA ASP A 127 19.23 -1.40 -41.26
C ASP A 127 18.60 -2.17 -40.08
N MET A 128 17.71 -3.13 -40.38
CA MET A 128 16.93 -3.84 -39.37
C MET A 128 17.54 -5.20 -39.04
N ARG A 129 18.66 -5.18 -38.32
CA ARG A 129 19.42 -6.37 -37.92
C ARG A 129 19.08 -6.71 -36.48
N ARG A 130 18.78 -7.98 -36.20
CA ARG A 130 18.54 -8.44 -34.82
C ARG A 130 19.85 -8.69 -34.09
N TYR A 131 20.87 -9.14 -34.81
CA TYR A 131 22.19 -9.45 -34.26
C TYR A 131 23.30 -8.82 -35.09
N THR A 132 24.38 -8.42 -34.41
CA THR A 132 25.71 -8.22 -35.02
C THR A 132 26.60 -9.43 -34.72
N THR A 133 27.52 -9.74 -35.63
CA THR A 133 28.56 -10.75 -35.39
C THR A 133 29.79 -10.05 -34.84
N GLU A 134 30.27 -10.50 -33.69
CA GLU A 134 31.48 -9.98 -33.05
C GLU A 134 32.45 -11.13 -32.72
N PRO A 135 33.78 -10.92 -32.82
CA PRO A 135 34.76 -11.90 -32.38
C PRO A 135 34.54 -12.29 -30.91
N GLY A 136 34.56 -13.60 -30.63
CA GLY A 136 34.48 -14.11 -29.28
C GLY A 136 35.84 -14.21 -28.59
N ALA A 137 35.84 -14.89 -27.43
CA ALA A 137 37.07 -15.33 -26.80
C ALA A 137 37.60 -16.59 -27.49
N LEU A 138 38.85 -16.93 -27.20
CA LEU A 138 39.40 -18.25 -27.45
C LEU A 138 38.69 -19.24 -26.51
N GLU A 139 38.06 -20.26 -27.10
CA GLU A 139 37.32 -21.29 -26.39
C GLU A 139 38.08 -22.61 -26.50
N ALA A 140 38.38 -23.20 -25.36
CA ALA A 140 39.08 -24.48 -25.29
C ALA A 140 38.11 -25.65 -25.45
N ASP A 141 38.59 -26.77 -26.00
CA ASP A 141 37.90 -28.05 -25.90
C ASP A 141 37.87 -28.50 -24.42
N GLU A 142 36.69 -28.88 -23.91
CA GLU A 142 36.52 -29.40 -22.54
C GLU A 142 37.40 -30.63 -22.25
N SER A 143 37.73 -31.41 -23.28
CA SER A 143 38.59 -32.58 -23.21
C SER A 143 40.07 -32.27 -23.47
N ASN A 144 40.39 -31.10 -24.03
CA ASN A 144 41.76 -30.66 -24.32
C ASN A 144 41.91 -29.13 -24.22
N VAL A 145 42.30 -28.65 -23.04
CA VAL A 145 42.44 -27.22 -22.73
C VAL A 145 43.53 -26.52 -23.57
N GLN A 146 44.42 -27.26 -24.23
CA GLN A 146 45.48 -26.68 -25.08
C GLN A 146 45.02 -26.37 -26.51
N ASP A 147 43.83 -26.85 -26.91
CA ASP A 147 43.27 -26.61 -28.23
C ASP A 147 42.16 -25.56 -28.11
N GLU A 148 42.50 -24.33 -28.44
CA GLU A 148 41.60 -23.18 -28.38
C GLU A 148 41.29 -22.66 -29.77
N ILE A 149 40.00 -22.38 -30.02
CA ILE A 149 39.55 -21.73 -31.25
C ILE A 149 38.82 -20.44 -30.94
N ASN A 150 38.93 -19.45 -31.84
CA ASN A 150 38.10 -18.25 -31.76
C ASN A 150 36.69 -18.58 -32.24
N VAL A 151 35.69 -18.31 -31.41
CA VAL A 151 34.27 -18.54 -31.73
C VAL A 151 33.52 -17.22 -31.78
N ASP A 152 33.21 -16.74 -32.98
CA ASP A 152 32.39 -15.55 -33.18
C ASP A 152 31.03 -15.67 -32.49
N ARG A 153 30.55 -14.56 -31.92
CA ARG A 153 29.31 -14.50 -31.13
C ARG A 153 28.31 -13.55 -31.78
N LEU A 154 27.03 -13.94 -31.73
CA LEU A 154 25.92 -13.05 -32.08
C LEU A 154 25.59 -12.13 -30.90
N ARG A 155 25.60 -10.81 -31.12
CA ARG A 155 25.20 -9.80 -30.13
C ARG A 155 23.85 -9.20 -30.49
N PRO A 156 22.86 -9.20 -29.57
CA PRO A 156 21.55 -8.60 -29.85
C PRO A 156 21.63 -7.08 -30.05
N CYS A 157 20.96 -6.57 -31.08
CA CYS A 157 20.87 -5.13 -31.38
C CYS A 157 19.67 -4.51 -30.66
N LEU A 158 19.81 -4.26 -29.36
CA LEU A 158 18.80 -3.57 -28.56
C LEU A 158 18.76 -2.07 -28.88
N SER A 159 17.56 -1.49 -28.86
CA SER A 159 17.40 -0.04 -28.93
C SER A 159 16.24 0.42 -28.06
N LEU A 160 16.26 1.70 -27.71
CA LEU A 160 15.14 2.37 -27.05
C LEU A 160 14.30 3.11 -28.10
N PHE A 161 13.00 3.23 -27.85
CA PHE A 161 12.06 3.94 -28.72
C PHE A 161 11.06 4.73 -27.89
N ALA A 162 10.78 5.98 -28.28
CA ALA A 162 9.77 6.82 -27.65
C ALA A 162 8.49 6.87 -28.49
N GLY A 163 7.36 6.62 -27.85
CA GLY A 163 6.03 6.67 -28.45
C GLY A 163 5.24 5.38 -28.24
N ASP A 164 3.91 5.46 -28.33
CA ASP A 164 3.02 4.36 -27.96
C ASP A 164 2.86 3.29 -29.06
N ASN A 165 3.25 3.62 -30.31
CA ASN A 165 3.08 2.74 -31.46
C ASN A 165 4.43 2.21 -31.96
N VAL A 166 4.98 1.20 -31.28
CA VAL A 166 6.18 0.51 -31.74
C VAL A 166 5.85 -0.29 -33.02
N PRO A 167 6.66 -0.20 -34.10
CA PRO A 167 6.41 -0.98 -35.31
C PRO A 167 6.45 -2.49 -35.05
N LYS A 168 5.52 -3.25 -35.66
CA LYS A 168 5.41 -4.72 -35.51
C LYS A 168 6.64 -5.52 -35.96
N SER A 169 7.56 -4.88 -36.68
CA SER A 169 8.86 -5.46 -37.03
C SER A 169 9.84 -5.52 -35.85
N TYR A 170 9.41 -5.08 -34.66
CA TYR A 170 10.15 -5.19 -33.42
C TYR A 170 9.36 -6.01 -32.40
N CYS A 171 10.08 -6.84 -31.64
CA CYS A 171 9.63 -7.31 -30.35
C CYS A 171 9.97 -6.24 -29.32
N SER A 172 9.00 -5.80 -28.52
CA SER A 172 9.18 -4.71 -27.58
C SER A 172 8.27 -4.79 -26.38
N PHE A 173 8.63 -4.08 -25.32
CA PHE A 173 7.74 -3.80 -24.19
C PHE A 173 7.98 -2.41 -23.61
N PRO A 174 6.98 -1.81 -22.93
CA PRO A 174 7.15 -0.50 -22.31
C PRO A 174 8.13 -0.60 -21.13
N LEU A 175 9.17 0.23 -21.15
CA LEU A 175 10.24 0.23 -20.15
C LEU A 175 10.01 1.30 -19.09
N LEU A 176 9.67 2.51 -19.52
CA LEU A 176 9.49 3.69 -18.69
C LEU A 176 8.39 4.57 -19.28
N ARG A 177 7.79 5.43 -18.47
CA ARG A 177 6.97 6.54 -18.95
C ARG A 177 7.45 7.83 -18.30
N LEU A 178 7.71 8.81 -19.14
CA LEU A 178 8.32 10.08 -18.78
C LEU A 178 7.31 11.19 -18.94
N ARG A 179 7.40 12.19 -18.07
CA ARG A 179 6.68 13.46 -18.18
C ARG A 179 7.68 14.61 -18.22
N GLY A 180 7.48 15.54 -19.13
CA GLY A 180 8.26 16.78 -19.19
C GLY A 180 7.42 17.97 -18.73
N ASP A 181 8.02 18.83 -17.94
CA ASP A 181 7.45 20.10 -17.52
C ASP A 181 8.52 21.21 -17.43
N SER A 182 8.19 22.33 -16.79
CA SER A 182 9.11 23.46 -16.63
C SER A 182 10.32 23.17 -15.73
N ARG A 183 10.31 22.06 -14.97
CA ARG A 183 11.39 21.62 -14.08
C ARG A 183 12.29 20.56 -14.72
N GLY A 184 11.88 19.99 -15.85
CA GLY A 184 12.67 19.03 -16.61
C GLY A 184 11.89 17.79 -16.99
N VAL A 185 12.61 16.69 -17.22
CA VAL A 185 12.06 15.38 -17.56
C VAL A 185 12.09 14.48 -16.33
N HIS A 186 10.95 13.87 -16.02
CA HIS A 186 10.74 13.10 -14.79
C HIS A 186 10.09 11.76 -15.09
N LEU A 187 10.37 10.76 -14.27
CA LEU A 187 9.63 9.49 -14.27
C LEU A 187 8.20 9.73 -13.78
N THR A 188 7.23 9.05 -14.39
CA THR A 188 5.86 8.94 -13.88
C THR A 188 5.74 7.72 -12.96
N ASP A 189 4.57 7.51 -12.35
CA ASP A 189 4.28 6.34 -11.50
C ASP A 189 4.15 5.01 -12.27
N PHE A 190 4.44 5.02 -13.58
CA PHE A 190 4.36 3.84 -14.43
C PHE A 190 5.34 2.74 -13.98
N HIS A 191 4.85 1.50 -13.94
CA HIS A 191 5.66 0.33 -13.67
C HIS A 191 5.61 -0.61 -14.88
N PRO A 192 6.77 -1.03 -15.42
CA PRO A 192 6.83 -1.90 -16.58
C PRO A 192 6.41 -3.35 -16.26
N PRO A 193 6.33 -4.22 -17.27
CA PRO A 193 6.44 -5.67 -17.10
C PRO A 193 7.61 -6.04 -16.20
N MET A 194 7.32 -6.66 -15.05
CA MET A 194 8.32 -7.04 -14.05
C MET A 194 8.22 -8.52 -13.74
N LEU A 195 9.36 -9.20 -13.76
CA LEU A 195 9.51 -10.61 -13.38
C LEU A 195 9.63 -10.79 -11.87
N GLN A 196 10.15 -9.77 -11.19
CA GLN A 196 10.30 -9.72 -9.75
C GLN A 196 10.03 -8.30 -9.24
N VAL A 197 9.50 -8.16 -8.02
CA VAL A 197 9.11 -6.85 -7.45
C VAL A 197 10.27 -5.84 -7.39
N ASP A 198 11.50 -6.31 -7.18
CA ASP A 198 12.74 -5.53 -7.14
C ASP A 198 13.05 -4.80 -8.46
N ALA A 199 12.45 -5.25 -9.57
CA ALA A 199 12.57 -4.55 -10.84
C ALA A 199 11.95 -3.14 -10.81
N SER A 200 11.15 -2.81 -9.78
CA SER A 200 10.60 -1.48 -9.54
C SER A 200 11.55 -0.51 -8.83
N ASP A 201 12.70 -0.97 -8.31
CA ASP A 201 13.59 -0.17 -7.45
C ASP A 201 14.10 1.12 -8.12
N PHE A 202 14.10 1.20 -9.46
CA PHE A 202 14.45 2.42 -10.20
C PHE A 202 13.51 3.60 -9.91
N GLN A 203 12.31 3.34 -9.36
CA GLN A 203 11.33 4.35 -8.93
C GLN A 203 11.60 4.90 -7.52
N GLY A 204 12.63 4.39 -6.80
CA GLY A 204 12.95 4.83 -5.44
C GLY A 204 11.78 4.59 -4.48
N ASP A 205 11.40 5.61 -3.71
CA ASP A 205 10.30 5.54 -2.73
C ASP A 205 8.94 5.22 -3.37
N ASN A 206 8.77 5.54 -4.66
CA ASN A 206 7.56 5.23 -5.42
C ASN A 206 7.56 3.80 -5.97
N SER A 207 8.60 3.00 -5.73
CA SER A 207 8.65 1.61 -6.17
C SER A 207 7.51 0.79 -5.57
N LEU A 208 6.99 -0.17 -6.33
CA LEU A 208 5.98 -1.11 -5.86
C LEU A 208 6.46 -1.83 -4.59
N ARG A 209 7.74 -2.22 -4.53
CA ARG A 209 8.34 -2.85 -3.36
C ARG A 209 8.20 -1.98 -2.11
N SER A 210 8.70 -0.74 -2.17
CA SER A 210 8.66 0.18 -1.03
C SER A 210 7.23 0.48 -0.59
N GLN A 211 6.28 0.61 -1.52
CA GLN A 211 4.87 0.81 -1.19
C GLN A 211 4.26 -0.39 -0.46
N LEU A 212 4.57 -1.62 -0.89
CA LEU A 212 4.09 -2.84 -0.24
C LEU A 212 4.75 -3.08 1.12
N GLU A 213 6.04 -2.77 1.27
CA GLU A 213 6.77 -2.83 2.55
C GLU A 213 6.21 -1.82 3.56
N ASN A 214 5.96 -0.58 3.12
CA ASN A 214 5.32 0.45 3.93
C ASN A 214 3.90 0.03 4.36
N LEU A 215 3.13 -0.56 3.43
CA LEU A 215 1.80 -1.09 3.74
C LEU A 215 1.87 -2.22 4.77
N SER A 216 2.80 -3.18 4.60
CA SER A 216 3.02 -4.28 5.57
C SER A 216 3.38 -3.73 6.95
N ALA A 217 4.37 -2.83 7.03
CA ALA A 217 4.81 -2.25 8.29
C ALA A 217 3.66 -1.55 9.02
N ARG A 218 2.82 -0.81 8.28
CA ARG A 218 1.65 -0.13 8.80
C ARG A 218 0.55 -1.10 9.24
N LEU A 219 0.29 -2.15 8.48
CA LEU A 219 -0.64 -3.22 8.85
C LEU A 219 -0.21 -3.93 10.14
N TRP A 220 1.09 -4.21 10.30
CA TRP A 220 1.64 -4.79 11.53
C TRP A 220 1.55 -3.83 12.72
N ALA A 221 1.81 -2.54 12.50
CA ALA A 221 1.60 -1.53 13.53
C ALA A 221 0.13 -1.49 13.96
N LYS A 222 -0.80 -1.53 12.99
CA LYS A 222 -2.24 -1.56 13.27
C LYS A 222 -2.66 -2.81 14.02
N TYR A 223 -2.17 -3.98 13.62
CA TYR A 223 -2.41 -5.23 14.32
C TYR A 223 -2.01 -5.13 15.81
N ARG A 224 -0.81 -4.60 16.09
CA ARG A 224 -0.34 -4.38 17.47
C ARG A 224 -1.20 -3.38 18.24
N GLU A 225 -1.63 -2.31 17.57
CA GLU A 225 -2.51 -1.28 18.12
C GLU A 225 -3.88 -1.86 18.50
N LEU A 226 -4.50 -2.63 17.61
CA LEU A 226 -5.81 -3.28 17.82
C LEU A 226 -5.77 -4.32 18.94
N LEU A 227 -4.63 -4.97 19.16
CA LEU A 227 -4.41 -5.87 20.31
C LEU A 227 -3.92 -5.15 21.57
N GLY A 228 -3.63 -3.84 21.47
CA GLY A 228 -3.32 -2.96 22.59
C GLY A 228 -2.09 -3.31 23.42
N VAL A 229 -1.18 -4.18 22.96
CA VAL A 229 -0.09 -4.76 23.78
C VAL A 229 -0.62 -5.21 25.16
N ARG A 230 -1.48 -6.24 25.18
CA ARG A 230 -1.74 -7.04 26.40
C ARG A 230 -0.73 -8.18 26.51
N ILE A 231 0.52 -7.87 26.85
CA ILE A 231 1.45 -8.86 27.41
C ILE A 231 1.41 -8.64 28.93
N GLY A 232 0.43 -9.22 29.64
CA GLY A 232 0.50 -9.30 31.10
C GLY A 232 -0.78 -9.19 31.96
N GLU A 233 -1.96 -8.81 31.45
CA GLU A 233 -3.12 -8.61 32.34
C GLU A 233 -4.39 -9.36 31.91
N GLN A 234 -5.09 -9.90 32.92
CA GLN A 234 -6.20 -10.86 32.82
C GLN A 234 -7.44 -10.33 32.06
N PRO A 235 -8.27 -11.24 31.50
CA PRO A 235 -9.30 -10.90 30.53
C PRO A 235 -10.61 -10.47 31.22
N GLY A 236 -10.82 -9.16 31.34
CA GLY A 236 -12.16 -8.57 31.47
C GLY A 236 -12.69 -8.19 30.08
N TYR A 237 -13.74 -8.88 29.62
CA TYR A 237 -14.37 -8.69 28.31
C TYR A 237 -15.37 -7.53 28.34
N ALA A 238 -15.11 -6.47 27.57
CA ALA A 238 -16.11 -5.49 27.11
C ALA A 238 -16.34 -5.71 25.60
N GLU A 239 -17.56 -5.53 25.09
CA GLU A 239 -17.93 -5.81 23.70
C GLU A 239 -17.04 -5.13 22.64
N ASP A 240 -16.53 -3.91 22.91
CA ASP A 240 -15.63 -3.19 22.01
C ASP A 240 -14.25 -3.88 21.86
N SER A 241 -13.86 -4.71 22.82
CA SER A 241 -12.68 -5.57 22.71
C SER A 241 -12.87 -6.72 21.72
N VAL A 242 -14.11 -7.17 21.47
CA VAL A 242 -14.39 -8.29 20.55
C VAL A 242 -14.21 -7.85 19.10
N ALA A 243 -14.68 -6.66 18.72
CA ALA A 243 -14.53 -6.11 17.38
C ALA A 243 -13.07 -5.84 17.02
N GLN A 244 -12.30 -5.27 17.94
CA GLN A 244 -10.86 -5.00 17.75
C GLN A 244 -10.05 -6.29 17.65
N VAL A 245 -10.31 -7.27 18.53
CA VAL A 245 -9.67 -8.59 18.46
C VAL A 245 -10.05 -9.34 17.17
N TYR A 246 -11.30 -9.22 16.72
CA TYR A 246 -11.73 -9.80 15.45
C TYR A 246 -11.03 -9.16 14.26
N ALA A 247 -10.93 -7.83 14.21
CA ALA A 247 -10.18 -7.13 13.17
C ALA A 247 -8.69 -7.51 13.18
N ALA A 248 -8.06 -7.55 14.35
CA ALA A 248 -6.68 -8.00 14.51
C ALA A 248 -6.49 -9.45 14.02
N ARG A 249 -7.44 -10.34 14.34
CA ARG A 249 -7.42 -11.73 13.85
C ARG A 249 -7.51 -11.77 12.32
N CYS A 250 -8.40 -10.98 11.70
CA CYS A 250 -8.51 -10.91 10.25
C CYS A 250 -7.19 -10.47 9.60
N LEU A 251 -6.53 -9.45 10.16
CA LEU A 251 -5.20 -9.03 9.72
C LEU A 251 -4.17 -10.17 9.83
N ALA A 252 -4.13 -10.86 10.98
CA ALA A 252 -3.20 -11.96 11.23
C ALA A 252 -3.40 -13.17 10.29
N MET A 253 -4.60 -13.37 9.72
CA MET A 253 -4.89 -14.48 8.82
C MET A 253 -4.21 -14.35 7.45
N ALA A 254 -3.92 -13.13 6.99
CA ALA A 254 -3.32 -12.91 5.67
C ALA A 254 -1.94 -12.21 5.70
N LEU A 255 -1.63 -11.46 6.75
CA LEU A 255 -0.35 -10.74 6.83
C LEU A 255 0.89 -11.62 6.71
N PRO A 256 1.00 -12.78 7.38
CA PRO A 256 2.20 -13.61 7.29
C PRO A 256 2.46 -14.12 5.87
N ALA A 257 1.41 -14.55 5.15
CA ALA A 257 1.55 -15.04 3.78
C ALA A 257 2.01 -13.94 2.84
N PHE A 258 1.40 -12.75 2.94
CA PHE A 258 1.83 -11.58 2.18
C PHE A 258 3.30 -11.21 2.45
N ASP A 259 3.70 -11.18 3.73
CA ASP A 259 5.07 -10.87 4.13
C ASP A 259 6.10 -11.87 3.60
N VAL A 260 5.78 -13.17 3.60
CA VAL A 260 6.69 -14.21 3.09
C VAL A 260 6.95 -14.02 1.59
N VAL A 261 5.89 -13.73 0.83
CA VAL A 261 6.01 -13.46 -0.61
C VAL A 261 6.82 -12.17 -0.84
N LEU A 262 6.50 -11.09 -0.13
CA LEU A 262 7.18 -9.80 -0.26
C LEU A 262 8.67 -9.88 0.09
N LYS A 263 9.01 -10.57 1.19
CA LYS A 263 10.40 -10.71 1.66
C LYS A 263 11.24 -11.67 0.82
N SER A 264 10.64 -12.44 -0.09
CA SER A 264 11.40 -13.32 -0.99
C SER A 264 12.35 -12.55 -1.92
N GLY A 265 12.05 -11.27 -2.23
CA GLY A 265 12.81 -10.43 -3.16
C GLY A 265 12.77 -10.88 -4.64
N VAL A 266 12.17 -12.03 -4.92
CA VAL A 266 12.06 -12.61 -6.27
C VAL A 266 10.61 -12.89 -6.66
N ALA A 267 9.66 -12.43 -5.85
CA ALA A 267 8.24 -12.63 -6.11
C ALA A 267 7.80 -11.89 -7.37
N HIS A 268 7.11 -12.61 -8.25
CA HIS A 268 6.46 -12.01 -9.40
C HIS A 268 5.30 -11.12 -8.92
N PRO A 269 5.09 -9.91 -9.50
CA PRO A 269 4.03 -9.02 -9.02
C PRO A 269 2.63 -9.61 -9.07
N CYS A 270 2.35 -10.54 -9.99
CA CYS A 270 1.07 -11.27 -10.00
C CYS A 270 0.81 -12.02 -8.68
N ASP A 271 1.84 -12.68 -8.11
CA ASP A 271 1.70 -13.43 -6.86
C ASP A 271 1.43 -12.47 -5.68
N LEU A 272 2.14 -11.34 -5.66
CA LEU A 272 1.89 -10.27 -4.68
C LEU A 272 0.51 -9.65 -4.83
N TYR A 273 0.01 -9.50 -6.07
CA TYR A 273 -1.33 -8.98 -6.31
C TYR A 273 -2.41 -9.92 -5.78
N VAL A 274 -2.24 -11.23 -5.97
CA VAL A 274 -3.14 -12.24 -5.40
C VAL A 274 -3.09 -12.23 -3.87
N ALA A 275 -1.90 -12.15 -3.27
CA ALA A 275 -1.76 -12.04 -1.81
C ALA A 275 -2.38 -10.74 -1.26
N LEU A 276 -2.22 -9.62 -1.98
CA LEU A 276 -2.81 -8.33 -1.64
C LEU A 276 -4.34 -8.36 -1.76
N ALA A 277 -4.89 -9.06 -2.76
CA ALA A 277 -6.32 -9.27 -2.91
C ALA A 277 -6.90 -10.09 -1.75
N GLN A 278 -6.17 -11.09 -1.24
CA GLN A 278 -6.56 -11.81 -0.03
C GLN A 278 -6.58 -10.88 1.19
N LEU A 279 -5.53 -10.09 1.41
CA LEU A 279 -5.48 -9.07 2.46
C LEU A 279 -6.66 -8.10 2.37
N LEU A 280 -6.99 -7.63 1.18
CA LEU A 280 -8.15 -6.76 0.93
C LEU A 280 -9.44 -7.42 1.40
N GLY A 281 -9.64 -8.72 1.11
CA GLY A 281 -10.80 -9.48 1.57
C GLY A 281 -10.90 -9.56 3.09
N PHE A 282 -9.79 -9.83 3.79
CA PHE A 282 -9.78 -9.88 5.25
C PHE A 282 -10.03 -8.52 5.90
N VAL A 283 -9.49 -7.45 5.32
CA VAL A 283 -9.72 -6.08 5.81
C VAL A 283 -11.17 -5.65 5.56
N ALA A 284 -11.77 -6.05 4.44
CA ALA A 284 -13.18 -5.81 4.13
C ALA A 284 -14.16 -6.62 5.00
N ALA A 285 -13.69 -7.66 5.71
CA ALA A 285 -14.53 -8.46 6.61
C ALA A 285 -14.71 -7.82 8.00
N THR A 286 -14.17 -6.62 8.23
CA THR A 286 -14.23 -5.94 9.52
C THR A 286 -15.55 -5.17 9.72
N PRO A 287 -15.97 -4.90 10.98
CA PRO A 287 -17.22 -4.19 11.24
C PRO A 287 -17.25 -2.82 10.56
N SER A 288 -18.39 -2.47 9.97
CA SER A 288 -18.61 -1.22 9.22
C SER A 288 -17.80 -1.06 7.92
N ALA A 289 -17.08 -2.08 7.47
CA ALA A 289 -16.39 -2.04 6.19
C ALA A 289 -17.41 -2.03 5.03
N PRO A 290 -17.23 -1.18 4.01
CA PRO A 290 -18.01 -1.24 2.79
C PRO A 290 -17.72 -2.55 2.04
N GLN A 291 -18.57 -2.87 1.06
CA GLN A 291 -18.30 -3.99 0.16
C GLN A 291 -16.91 -3.82 -0.49
N PRO A 292 -16.07 -4.88 -0.52
CA PRO A 292 -14.78 -4.79 -1.19
C PRO A 292 -14.95 -4.46 -2.67
N PRO A 293 -14.07 -3.62 -3.25
CA PRO A 293 -14.11 -3.32 -4.67
C PRO A 293 -13.90 -4.59 -5.49
N ALA A 294 -14.58 -4.67 -6.63
CA ALA A 294 -14.25 -5.66 -7.65
C ALA A 294 -12.88 -5.30 -8.25
N LEU A 295 -11.86 -6.07 -7.88
CA LEU A 295 -10.51 -5.91 -8.40
C LEU A 295 -10.44 -6.36 -9.86
N ALA A 296 -9.76 -5.57 -10.70
CA ALA A 296 -9.48 -5.93 -12.09
C ALA A 296 -8.46 -7.09 -12.16
N GLY A 297 -8.37 -7.74 -13.33
CA GLY A 297 -7.32 -8.72 -13.58
C GLY A 297 -5.93 -8.07 -13.56
N TYR A 298 -4.90 -8.85 -13.24
CA TYR A 298 -3.51 -8.38 -13.28
C TYR A 298 -3.10 -8.05 -14.73
N GLU A 299 -2.77 -6.79 -14.99
CA GLU A 299 -2.26 -6.32 -16.27
C GLU A 299 -0.73 -6.20 -16.20
N HIS A 300 -0.04 -7.14 -16.83
CA HIS A 300 1.42 -7.24 -16.71
C HIS A 300 2.15 -6.02 -17.32
N GLU A 301 1.60 -5.42 -18.37
CA GLU A 301 2.20 -4.25 -19.03
C GLU A 301 2.09 -2.94 -18.25
N ASN A 302 1.19 -2.90 -17.26
CA ASN A 302 0.96 -1.72 -16.43
C ASN A 302 0.25 -2.14 -15.14
N CYS A 303 0.97 -2.76 -14.22
CA CYS A 303 0.33 -3.33 -13.03
C CYS A 303 -0.04 -2.29 -11.96
N MET A 304 0.54 -1.08 -12.02
CA MET A 304 0.46 -0.12 -10.93
C MET A 304 -0.97 0.34 -10.59
N PRO A 305 -1.86 0.63 -11.56
CA PRO A 305 -3.22 1.09 -11.24
C PRO A 305 -4.01 0.10 -10.40
N GLN A 306 -3.93 -1.20 -10.68
CA GLN A 306 -4.68 -2.21 -9.91
C GLN A 306 -4.09 -2.38 -8.50
N PHE A 307 -2.76 -2.26 -8.35
CA PHE A 307 -2.10 -2.24 -7.05
C PHE A 307 -2.50 -1.01 -6.23
N GLN A 308 -2.47 0.18 -6.81
CA GLN A 308 -2.86 1.42 -6.14
C GLN A 308 -4.30 1.39 -5.64
N GLN A 309 -5.22 0.83 -6.44
CA GLN A 309 -6.62 0.63 -6.02
C GLN A 309 -6.70 -0.24 -4.76
N ALA A 310 -6.00 -1.38 -4.75
CA ALA A 310 -6.01 -2.30 -3.62
C ALA A 310 -5.32 -1.71 -2.37
N ILE A 311 -4.13 -1.13 -2.53
CA ILE A 311 -3.36 -0.45 -1.46
C ILE A 311 -4.20 0.68 -0.85
N GLY A 312 -4.82 1.52 -1.69
CA GLY A 312 -5.65 2.64 -1.27
C GLY A 312 -6.88 2.19 -0.49
N TYR A 313 -7.56 1.13 -0.94
CA TYR A 313 -8.67 0.54 -0.20
C TYR A 313 -8.24 0.01 1.17
N ILE A 314 -7.19 -0.82 1.21
CA ILE A 314 -6.67 -1.40 2.46
C ILE A 314 -6.26 -0.30 3.44
N THR A 315 -5.52 0.68 2.96
CA THR A 315 -5.10 1.88 3.70
C THR A 315 -6.30 2.60 4.32
N LYS A 316 -7.31 2.92 3.51
CA LYS A 316 -8.51 3.62 3.97
C LYS A 316 -9.27 2.82 5.03
N GLN A 317 -9.38 1.50 4.84
CA GLN A 317 -10.07 0.64 5.81
C GLN A 317 -9.31 0.54 7.13
N ILE A 318 -7.99 0.41 7.10
CA ILE A 318 -7.16 0.39 8.31
C ILE A 318 -7.27 1.70 9.10
N ASP A 319 -7.33 2.84 8.41
CA ASP A 319 -7.54 4.13 9.06
C ASP A 319 -8.91 4.24 9.73
N GLN A 320 -9.94 3.60 9.16
CA GLN A 320 -11.27 3.53 9.76
C GLN A 320 -11.33 2.60 10.97
N LEU A 321 -10.40 1.65 11.09
CA LEU A 321 -10.27 0.76 12.23
C LEU A 321 -9.63 1.44 13.47
N ASN A 322 -9.54 2.77 13.51
CA ASN A 322 -9.02 3.51 14.66
C ASN A 322 -10.01 3.55 15.83
N ALA A 323 -9.52 3.17 17.01
CA ALA A 323 -10.08 3.58 18.28
C ALA A 323 -9.39 4.89 18.70
N ASP A 324 -9.82 6.02 18.13
CA ASP A 324 -9.28 7.37 18.47
C ASP A 324 -9.53 7.77 19.93
N TYR A 325 -10.31 6.95 20.64
CA TYR A 325 -10.76 7.19 22.00
C TYR A 325 -10.45 6.00 22.90
N ARG A 326 -9.92 6.30 24.09
CA ARG A 326 -9.98 5.42 25.24
C ARG A 326 -11.37 5.54 25.85
N ILE A 327 -12.07 4.42 25.97
CA ILE A 327 -13.37 4.35 26.61
C ILE A 327 -13.16 4.06 28.09
N LEU A 328 -13.77 4.86 28.95
CA LEU A 328 -13.84 4.62 30.40
C LEU A 328 -15.29 4.43 30.80
N GLU A 329 -15.60 3.32 31.44
CA GLU A 329 -16.93 3.06 31.97
C GLU A 329 -17.08 3.68 33.36
N PHE A 330 -18.21 4.32 33.61
CA PHE A 330 -18.52 4.82 34.95
C PHE A 330 -19.03 3.68 35.84
N GLU A 331 -18.56 3.65 37.08
CA GLU A 331 -19.12 2.80 38.12
C GLU A 331 -20.42 3.42 38.66
N PRO A 332 -21.50 2.63 38.83
CA PRO A 332 -22.72 3.11 39.47
C PRO A 332 -22.47 3.37 40.97
N VAL A 333 -23.02 4.47 41.48
CA VAL A 333 -22.92 4.89 42.88
C VAL A 333 -24.30 5.27 43.41
N GLY A 334 -24.73 4.58 44.47
CA GLY A 334 -26.05 4.81 45.04
C GLY A 334 -27.19 4.44 44.07
N ARG A 335 -28.29 5.21 44.09
CA ARG A 335 -29.51 4.92 43.30
C ARG A 335 -29.54 5.60 41.93
N SER A 336 -28.72 6.62 41.72
CA SER A 336 -28.78 7.52 40.54
C SER A 336 -27.45 8.23 40.24
N GLY A 337 -26.35 7.76 40.82
CA GLY A 337 -25.02 8.32 40.61
C GLY A 337 -24.15 7.42 39.74
N PHE A 338 -23.18 8.03 39.07
CA PHE A 338 -22.14 7.38 38.30
C PHE A 338 -20.81 8.08 38.57
N ARG A 339 -19.72 7.33 38.80
CA ARG A 339 -18.38 7.91 38.98
C ARG A 339 -17.35 7.29 38.02
N CYS A 340 -16.40 8.08 37.58
CA CYS A 340 -15.27 7.63 36.78
C CYS A 340 -14.01 8.41 37.18
N ARG A 341 -12.91 7.70 37.43
CA ARG A 341 -11.62 8.35 37.69
C ARG A 341 -10.98 8.80 36.39
N LEU A 342 -10.72 10.10 36.27
CA LEU A 342 -10.03 10.67 35.12
C LEU A 342 -8.52 10.44 35.27
N PRO A 343 -7.80 9.95 34.23
CA PRO A 343 -6.35 9.87 34.28
C PRO A 343 -5.71 11.27 34.31
N ALA A 344 -4.48 11.35 34.82
CA ALA A 344 -3.68 12.58 34.79
C ALA A 344 -3.40 13.02 33.33
N GLY A 345 -3.40 14.33 33.09
CA GLY A 345 -3.23 14.92 31.76
C GLY A 345 -4.49 14.92 30.89
N THR A 346 -5.66 14.58 31.45
CA THR A 346 -6.92 14.62 30.70
C THR A 346 -7.30 16.07 30.38
N HIS A 347 -7.57 16.38 29.11
CA HIS A 347 -8.18 17.66 28.73
C HIS A 347 -9.63 17.71 29.23
N THR A 348 -9.89 18.50 30.27
CA THR A 348 -11.20 18.56 30.92
C THR A 348 -12.07 19.72 30.44
N ASP A 349 -11.68 20.52 29.44
CA ASP A 349 -12.53 21.62 28.93
C ASP A 349 -13.84 21.08 28.34
N THR A 350 -13.73 19.98 27.60
CA THR A 350 -14.86 19.33 26.94
C THR A 350 -14.69 17.83 26.95
N LEU A 351 -15.68 17.12 27.50
CA LEU A 351 -15.72 15.67 27.55
C LEU A 351 -16.93 15.16 26.74
N TYR A 352 -16.84 13.93 26.22
CA TYR A 352 -17.93 13.28 25.51
C TYR A 352 -18.32 12.01 26.25
N ILE A 353 -19.61 11.90 26.60
CA ILE A 353 -20.17 10.72 27.25
C ILE A 353 -21.29 10.12 26.42
N GLU A 354 -21.44 8.80 26.45
CA GLU A 354 -22.60 8.09 25.93
C GLU A 354 -23.44 7.54 27.08
N LEU A 355 -24.75 7.77 27.02
CA LEU A 355 -25.71 7.18 27.95
C LEU A 355 -26.32 5.94 27.29
N ARG A 356 -26.14 4.77 27.92
CA ARG A 356 -26.78 3.54 27.47
C ARG A 356 -28.21 3.46 28.01
N PRO A 357 -29.23 3.32 27.15
CA PRO A 357 -30.62 3.25 27.59
C PRO A 357 -30.94 1.90 28.24
N ARG A 358 -31.89 1.90 29.18
CA ARG A 358 -32.68 0.73 29.58
C ARG A 358 -33.83 0.51 28.59
N ALA A 359 -34.44 -0.67 28.63
CA ALA A 359 -35.61 -0.97 27.80
C ALA A 359 -36.71 0.09 28.01
N GLY A 360 -37.18 0.68 26.91
CA GLY A 360 -38.21 1.73 26.93
C GLY A 360 -37.72 3.17 27.09
N GLN A 361 -36.41 3.41 27.33
CA GLN A 361 -35.87 4.77 27.41
C GLN A 361 -35.58 5.35 26.02
N SER A 362 -35.77 6.66 25.87
CA SER A 362 -35.51 7.43 24.65
C SER A 362 -34.43 8.49 24.86
N GLY A 363 -33.83 8.98 23.77
CA GLY A 363 -32.84 10.08 23.82
C GLY A 363 -33.33 11.33 24.58
N PRO A 364 -34.57 11.81 24.32
CA PRO A 364 -35.16 12.91 25.09
C PRO A 364 -35.23 12.65 26.60
N THR A 365 -35.59 11.43 27.01
CA THR A 365 -35.67 11.00 28.41
C THR A 365 -34.29 11.04 29.07
N LEU A 366 -33.30 10.41 28.43
CA LEU A 366 -31.91 10.39 28.93
C LEU A 366 -31.30 11.80 29.00
N GLY A 367 -31.57 12.62 27.98
CA GLY A 367 -31.13 14.01 27.97
C GLY A 367 -31.80 14.86 29.05
N HIS A 368 -33.07 14.58 29.40
CA HIS A 368 -33.75 15.25 30.50
C HIS A 368 -33.08 14.94 31.84
N TRP A 369 -32.86 13.65 32.13
CA TRP A 369 -32.16 13.21 33.34
C TRP A 369 -30.77 13.85 33.46
N LEU A 370 -29.98 13.81 32.38
CA LEU A 370 -28.61 14.31 32.39
C LEU A 370 -28.53 15.85 32.58
N ARG A 371 -29.47 16.62 32.01
CA ARG A 371 -29.53 18.08 32.21
C ARG A 371 -29.87 18.47 33.65
N ASN A 372 -30.60 17.62 34.37
CA ASN A 372 -30.95 17.86 35.77
C ASN A 372 -29.88 17.34 36.75
N ALA A 373 -28.93 16.51 36.28
CA ALA A 373 -27.86 15.96 37.09
C ALA A 373 -26.85 17.02 37.56
N ARG A 374 -26.09 16.69 38.60
CA ARG A 374 -24.90 17.43 39.04
C ARG A 374 -23.66 16.70 38.58
N ILE A 375 -22.92 17.35 37.68
CA ILE A 375 -21.69 16.83 37.08
C ILE A 375 -20.51 17.64 37.57
N ALA A 376 -19.65 17.04 38.38
CA ALA A 376 -18.44 17.68 38.91
C ALA A 376 -17.47 16.64 39.49
N ALA A 377 -16.28 17.10 39.87
CA ALA A 377 -15.35 16.41 40.73
C ALA A 377 -16.01 16.04 42.05
N HIS A 378 -15.66 14.88 42.61
CA HIS A 378 -16.28 14.33 43.81
C HIS A 378 -16.31 15.34 44.98
N GLU A 379 -15.21 16.05 45.21
CA GLU A 379 -15.07 17.04 46.29
C GLU A 379 -16.05 18.22 46.16
N MET A 380 -16.46 18.56 44.93
CA MET A 380 -17.32 19.71 44.66
C MET A 380 -18.82 19.39 44.80
N LEU A 381 -19.22 18.10 44.77
CA LEU A 381 -20.63 17.70 44.77
C LEU A 381 -21.40 18.21 45.98
N GLN A 382 -20.85 18.08 47.19
CA GLN A 382 -21.53 18.51 48.42
C GLN A 382 -21.79 20.01 48.42
N THR A 383 -20.83 20.79 47.90
CA THR A 383 -20.96 22.24 47.75
C THR A 383 -22.03 22.60 46.73
N LEU A 384 -22.06 21.92 45.58
CA LEU A 384 -23.10 22.11 44.55
C LEU A 384 -24.50 21.81 45.07
N LEU A 385 -24.67 20.72 45.83
CA LEU A 385 -25.97 20.32 46.39
C LEU A 385 -26.48 21.30 47.44
N ARG A 386 -25.63 21.66 48.43
CA ARG A 386 -26.03 22.58 49.52
C ARG A 386 -26.40 23.97 49.02
N ARG A 387 -25.66 24.46 48.02
CA ARG A 387 -25.84 25.83 47.48
C ARG A 387 -26.74 25.90 46.26
N ARG A 388 -27.18 24.76 45.74
CA ARG A 388 -27.95 24.65 44.49
C ARG A 388 -27.25 25.28 43.29
N PHE A 389 -25.92 25.28 43.27
CA PHE A 389 -25.16 25.73 42.09
C PHE A 389 -25.33 24.74 40.92
N PRO A 390 -25.27 25.24 39.67
CA PRO A 390 -25.24 24.37 38.50
C PRO A 390 -23.95 23.55 38.45
N GLY A 391 -24.04 22.31 37.94
CA GLY A 391 -22.88 21.49 37.61
C GLY A 391 -22.30 21.87 36.24
N ALA A 392 -21.42 21.02 35.70
CA ALA A 392 -20.92 21.16 34.34
C ALA A 392 -22.08 21.17 33.34
N GLY A 393 -21.96 21.99 32.30
CA GLY A 393 -22.99 22.14 31.27
C GLY A 393 -23.08 20.91 30.38
N VAL A 394 -24.27 20.63 29.86
CA VAL A 394 -24.49 19.46 28.99
C VAL A 394 -25.30 19.87 27.77
N ARG A 395 -24.89 19.36 26.61
CA ARG A 395 -25.67 19.42 25.36
C ARG A 395 -25.54 18.10 24.60
N GLU A 396 -26.49 17.82 23.71
CA GLU A 396 -26.36 16.69 22.78
C GLU A 396 -25.18 16.95 21.83
N ALA A 397 -24.43 15.89 21.50
CA ALA A 397 -23.27 16.01 20.63
C ALA A 397 -23.70 16.14 19.15
N ASP A 398 -22.96 16.95 18.39
CA ASP A 398 -23.25 17.18 16.98
C ASP A 398 -23.00 15.89 16.16
N ALA A 399 -23.80 15.65 15.13
CA ALA A 399 -23.74 14.41 14.33
C ALA A 399 -22.34 14.12 13.75
N THR A 400 -21.63 15.17 13.32
CA THR A 400 -20.25 15.07 12.82
C THR A 400 -19.28 14.55 13.89
N ARG A 401 -19.50 14.94 15.16
CA ARG A 401 -18.67 14.50 16.27
C ARG A 401 -18.98 13.06 16.68
N VAL A 402 -20.25 12.67 16.67
CA VAL A 402 -20.68 11.28 16.87
C VAL A 402 -20.11 10.37 15.77
N ALA A 403 -20.14 10.81 14.52
CA ALA A 403 -19.52 10.08 13.41
C ALA A 403 -18.00 9.91 13.60
N SER A 404 -17.30 10.93 14.13
CA SER A 404 -15.86 10.83 14.43
C SER A 404 -15.52 9.86 15.58
N LEU A 405 -16.50 9.53 16.43
CA LEU A 405 -16.36 8.53 17.50
C LEU A 405 -16.59 7.09 16.99
N ASN A 406 -17.01 6.92 15.73
CA ASN A 406 -17.32 5.64 15.07
C ASN A 406 -18.28 4.74 15.88
N LEU A 407 -19.31 5.36 16.48
CA LEU A 407 -20.27 4.68 17.35
C LEU A 407 -21.40 3.99 16.58
N ARG A 408 -22.12 3.11 17.28
CA ARG A 408 -23.31 2.43 16.76
C ARG A 408 -24.36 3.47 16.29
N PRO A 409 -25.06 3.25 15.16
CA PRO A 409 -26.18 4.09 14.77
C PRO A 409 -27.23 4.17 15.90
N GLY A 410 -27.57 5.39 16.33
CA GLY A 410 -28.52 5.62 17.43
C GLY A 410 -27.91 5.69 18.85
N ALA A 411 -26.58 5.78 18.98
CA ALA A 411 -25.93 6.08 20.25
C ALA A 411 -26.33 7.47 20.81
N PHE A 412 -26.67 7.55 22.10
CA PHE A 412 -27.04 8.81 22.77
C PHE A 412 -25.81 9.48 23.38
N VAL A 413 -25.18 10.35 22.60
CA VAL A 413 -23.91 11.00 22.96
C VAL A 413 -24.14 12.45 23.39
N PHE A 414 -23.54 12.84 24.50
CA PHE A 414 -23.62 14.16 25.08
C PHE A 414 -22.24 14.77 25.26
N GLN A 415 -22.13 16.06 24.96
CA GLN A 415 -20.98 16.87 25.29
C GLN A 415 -21.16 17.45 26.71
N VAL A 416 -20.18 17.24 27.56
CA VAL A 416 -20.06 17.85 28.89
C VAL A 416 -19.05 18.99 28.80
N SER A 417 -19.51 20.21 29.01
CA SER A 417 -18.69 21.42 29.03
C SER A 417 -18.37 21.79 30.47
N ASN A 418 -17.08 21.82 30.79
CA ASN A 418 -16.62 22.17 32.13
C ASN A 418 -16.82 23.67 32.40
N ALA A 419 -16.91 24.03 33.66
CA ALA A 419 -17.12 25.41 34.07
C ALA A 419 -16.34 25.72 35.36
N ASN A 420 -16.15 27.01 35.60
CA ASN A 420 -15.60 27.52 36.84
C ASN A 420 -16.74 28.07 37.71
N ILE A 421 -16.66 27.85 39.01
CA ILE A 421 -17.59 28.43 39.99
C ILE A 421 -16.82 29.25 41.02
N GLU A 422 -17.40 30.37 41.43
CA GLU A 422 -16.86 31.22 42.48
C GLU A 422 -17.47 30.83 43.84
N LEU A 423 -16.59 30.59 44.81
CA LEU A 423 -16.95 30.23 46.19
C LEU A 423 -16.84 31.44 47.12
N ASP A 424 -17.44 31.34 48.31
CA ASP A 424 -17.35 32.40 49.32
C ASP A 424 -15.89 32.72 49.64
N GLY A 425 -15.54 34.00 49.59
CA GLY A 425 -14.15 34.47 49.71
C GLY A 425 -13.43 34.69 48.38
N GLY A 426 -14.13 34.65 47.24
CA GLY A 426 -13.60 34.99 45.91
C GLY A 426 -12.73 33.90 45.28
N GLN A 427 -12.74 32.69 45.82
CA GLN A 427 -11.99 31.57 45.26
C GLN A 427 -12.73 30.96 44.07
N VAL A 428 -12.10 30.98 42.91
CA VAL A 428 -12.62 30.33 41.70
C VAL A 428 -12.11 28.88 41.64
N ARG A 429 -13.03 27.91 41.54
CA ARG A 429 -12.71 26.49 41.38
C ARG A 429 -13.32 25.93 40.10
N ARG A 430 -12.56 25.05 39.44
CA ARG A 430 -13.00 24.31 38.26
C ARG A 430 -13.86 23.12 38.68
N LEU A 431 -14.95 22.86 37.96
CA LEU A 431 -15.88 21.80 38.32
C LEU A 431 -15.33 20.41 38.02
N ILE A 432 -14.55 20.24 36.94
CA ILE A 432 -13.94 18.96 36.58
C ILE A 432 -12.42 19.15 36.48
N VAL A 433 -11.65 18.29 37.15
CA VAL A 433 -10.19 18.30 37.18
C VAL A 433 -9.68 16.93 36.74
N ASP A 434 -8.53 16.89 36.08
CA ASP A 434 -7.87 15.63 35.73
C ASP A 434 -7.28 14.96 36.98
N ASN A 435 -6.93 13.67 36.88
CA ASN A 435 -6.44 12.87 38.01
C ASN A 435 -7.42 12.74 39.21
N ASP A 436 -8.69 13.12 39.04
CA ASP A 436 -9.73 13.12 40.08
C ASP A 436 -10.98 12.31 39.63
N GLU A 437 -11.89 12.04 40.56
CA GLU A 437 -13.16 11.36 40.30
C GLU A 437 -14.20 12.32 39.75
N LEU A 438 -14.57 12.15 38.48
CA LEU A 438 -15.73 12.78 37.88
C LEU A 438 -16.99 12.02 38.29
N VAL A 439 -17.96 12.74 38.83
CA VAL A 439 -19.24 12.17 39.27
C VAL A 439 -20.40 12.85 38.56
N ILE A 440 -21.35 12.05 38.10
CA ILE A 440 -22.65 12.45 37.55
C ILE A 440 -23.71 11.95 38.51
N LEU A 441 -24.37 12.87 39.22
CA LEU A 441 -25.41 12.56 40.20
C LEU A 441 -26.76 13.12 39.75
N GLY A 442 -27.66 12.25 39.31
CA GLY A 442 -29.03 12.63 38.93
C GLY A 442 -30.07 12.32 40.01
N GLU A 443 -31.33 12.66 39.73
CA GLU A 443 -32.46 12.21 40.54
C GLU A 443 -32.72 10.71 40.32
N PRO A 444 -33.11 9.94 41.35
CA PRO A 444 -33.49 8.54 41.20
C PRO A 444 -34.84 8.40 40.50
N GLY A 445 -34.94 7.44 39.59
CA GLY A 445 -36.17 7.14 38.87
C GLY A 445 -35.94 6.31 37.60
N ASP A 446 -36.99 6.19 36.80
CA ASP A 446 -36.99 5.39 35.56
C ASP A 446 -36.18 6.02 34.43
N GLU A 447 -35.74 7.26 34.57
CA GLU A 447 -34.93 7.98 33.58
C GLU A 447 -33.42 7.76 33.77
N VAL A 448 -32.99 7.11 34.86
CA VAL A 448 -31.58 6.81 35.12
C VAL A 448 -31.06 5.85 34.03
N PRO A 449 -29.93 6.15 33.36
CA PRO A 449 -29.38 5.27 32.31
C PRO A 449 -28.95 3.90 32.86
N ALA A 450 -28.77 2.94 31.95
CA ALA A 450 -28.23 1.63 32.28
C ALA A 450 -26.74 1.72 32.67
N SER A 451 -25.95 2.43 31.85
CA SER A 451 -24.54 2.73 32.08
C SER A 451 -24.13 4.02 31.37
N ILE A 452 -22.96 4.56 31.74
CA ILE A 452 -22.37 5.73 31.11
C ILE A 452 -20.94 5.39 30.69
N LEU A 453 -20.59 5.75 29.46
CA LEU A 453 -19.25 5.60 28.89
C LEU A 453 -18.65 6.97 28.61
N LEU A 454 -17.38 7.18 28.97
CA LEU A 454 -16.60 8.38 28.69
C LEU A 454 -15.62 8.10 27.54
N TYR A 455 -15.61 8.96 26.54
CA TYR A 455 -14.69 8.90 25.40
C TYR A 455 -13.58 9.93 25.57
N LEU A 456 -12.36 9.47 25.85
CA LEU A 456 -11.18 10.32 25.96
C LEU A 456 -10.30 10.17 24.71
N PRO A 457 -9.94 11.26 24.01
CA PRO A 457 -8.97 11.20 22.94
C PRO A 457 -7.66 10.56 23.45
N ARG A 458 -7.10 9.61 22.69
CA ARG A 458 -5.73 9.17 22.99
C ARG A 458 -4.77 10.32 22.66
N VAL A 459 -4.07 10.83 23.66
CA VAL A 459 -2.97 11.79 23.45
C VAL A 459 -1.92 11.07 22.62
N ARG A 460 -1.62 11.59 21.42
CA ARG A 460 -0.50 11.11 20.61
C ARG A 460 0.78 11.57 21.29
N ASP A 461 1.60 10.64 21.76
CA ASP A 461 2.97 10.97 22.18
C ASP A 461 3.69 11.63 21.01
N GLY A 462 4.01 12.93 21.13
CA GLY A 462 4.89 13.65 20.21
C GLY A 462 4.34 14.85 19.43
N ALA A 463 3.11 15.32 19.64
CA ALA A 463 2.67 16.59 19.04
C ALA A 463 2.98 17.78 19.98
N PRO A 464 3.73 18.82 19.57
CA PRO A 464 3.95 19.99 20.40
C PRO A 464 2.62 20.73 20.59
N ALA A 465 2.37 21.18 21.82
CA ALA A 465 1.18 21.95 22.17
C ALA A 465 1.07 23.17 21.26
N ALA A 466 0.00 23.23 20.47
CA ALA A 466 -0.33 24.41 19.69
C ALA A 466 -0.57 25.58 20.66
N THR A 467 0.39 26.48 20.75
CA THR A 467 0.25 27.77 21.41
C THR A 467 -0.75 28.60 20.63
N THR A 468 -1.96 28.75 21.17
CA THR A 468 -2.93 29.75 20.72
C THR A 468 -2.32 31.13 20.98
N GLY A 469 -1.94 31.81 19.89
CA GLY A 469 -1.47 33.19 19.93
C GLY A 469 -2.58 34.14 20.38
N GLY A 470 -2.39 34.75 21.55
CA GLY A 470 -3.02 36.02 21.89
C GLY A 470 -2.14 37.15 21.38
N GLY A 471 -2.61 37.88 20.37
CA GLY A 471 -2.06 39.17 19.97
C GLY A 471 -3.16 40.22 20.14
N GLY A 472 -2.91 41.16 21.06
CA GLY A 472 -3.66 42.41 21.17
C GLY A 472 -3.19 43.46 20.16
#